data_AF-A0A372R995-F1
#
_entry.id   AF-A0A372R995-F1
#
_cell.length_a   1.000
_cell.length_b   1.000
_cell.length_c   1.000
_cell.angle_alpha   90.00
_cell.angle_beta   90.00
_cell.angle_gamma   90.00
#
_symmetry.space_group_name_H-M   'P 1'
#
loop_
_entity.id
_entity.type
_entity.pdbx_description
1 polymer ?
#
loop_
_entity_poly.entity_id
_entity_poly.type
_entity_poly.pdbx_seq_one_letter_code
_entity_poly.pdbx_strand_id
1 'polypeptide(L)'
;MKVFGHLPNCNTLVSEKMNKRISPKRIRQRWTNNLDPRLCHDSFDEIEKLYMIEWVKKYKIQNPSADKIPWKKLILEMKDKFGKLRTENKVKNFWHSQERQRKGQRRQLHQNTSHDPSEIKIAYHYQNEDINVTHKDFNFFG
;
A
#
# COMPACT_ATOMS: atom_id res chain seq x y z
N MET A 1 5.60 2.13 -26.02
CA MET A 1 6.52 3.11 -25.40
C MET A 1 8.01 2.81 -25.61
N LYS A 2 8.45 1.59 -25.97
CA LYS A 2 9.86 1.36 -26.34
C LYS A 2 10.35 2.24 -27.51
N VAL A 3 9.53 2.38 -28.56
CA VAL A 3 9.87 3.15 -29.76
C VAL A 3 9.77 4.66 -29.52
N PHE A 4 8.64 5.15 -29.01
CA PHE A 4 8.39 6.59 -28.88
C PHE A 4 8.75 7.17 -27.51
N GLY A 5 9.15 6.35 -26.53
CA GLY A 5 9.25 6.77 -25.12
C GLY A 5 10.34 7.79 -24.81
N HIS A 6 11.29 7.98 -25.72
CA HIS A 6 12.30 9.04 -25.64
C HIS A 6 11.75 10.42 -26.03
N LEU A 7 10.54 10.49 -26.60
CA LEU A 7 9.92 11.74 -27.05
C LEU A 7 8.99 12.33 -25.98
N PRO A 8 8.98 13.67 -25.79
CA PRO A 8 8.17 14.34 -24.76
C PRO A 8 6.65 14.17 -24.99
N ASN A 9 6.20 14.02 -26.24
CA ASN A 9 4.80 13.85 -26.65
C ASN A 9 4.46 12.41 -27.09
N CYS A 10 5.23 11.43 -26.64
CA CYS A 10 5.12 10.02 -27.00
C CYS A 10 3.68 9.45 -26.99
N ASN A 11 2.87 9.78 -25.98
CA ASN A 11 1.49 9.28 -25.87
C ASN A 11 0.57 9.89 -26.95
N THR A 12 0.83 11.12 -27.37
CA THR A 12 0.12 11.80 -28.46
C THR A 12 0.42 11.13 -29.79
N LEU A 13 1.71 10.84 -30.05
CA LEU A 13 2.14 10.13 -31.26
C LEU A 13 1.55 8.71 -31.34
N VAL A 14 1.49 8.00 -30.21
CA VAL A 14 0.84 6.68 -30.15
C VAL A 14 -0.66 6.79 -30.42
N SER A 15 -1.33 7.81 -29.88
CA SER A 15 -2.74 8.08 -30.15
C SER A 15 -3.01 8.36 -31.63
N GLU A 16 -2.18 9.20 -32.27
CA GLU A 16 -2.26 9.50 -33.70
C GLU A 16 -2.10 8.25 -34.55
N LYS A 17 -1.09 7.43 -34.24
CA LYS A 17 -0.89 6.13 -34.91
C LYS A 17 -2.04 5.14 -34.71
N MET A 18 -2.85 5.33 -33.66
CA MET A 18 -4.07 4.56 -33.40
C MET A 18 -5.34 5.21 -33.96
N ASN A 19 -5.20 6.19 -34.88
CA ASN A 19 -6.29 6.97 -35.46
C ASN A 19 -7.12 7.72 -34.41
N LYS A 20 -6.48 8.21 -33.34
CA LYS A 20 -7.10 8.95 -32.23
C LYS A 20 -8.21 8.20 -31.48
N ARG A 21 -8.36 6.88 -31.70
CA ARG A 21 -9.36 6.05 -31.02
C ARG A 21 -9.12 5.90 -29.52
N ILE A 22 -7.87 6.04 -29.09
CA ILE A 22 -7.47 5.96 -27.68
C ILE A 22 -6.79 7.25 -27.29
N SER A 23 -7.36 7.95 -26.31
CA SER A 23 -6.79 9.18 -25.78
C SER A 23 -5.36 8.96 -25.25
N PRO A 24 -4.43 9.93 -25.45
CA PRO A 24 -3.09 9.92 -24.85
C PRO A 24 -3.12 9.67 -23.33
N LYS A 25 -4.14 10.19 -22.64
CA LYS A 25 -4.32 9.98 -21.19
C LYS A 25 -4.57 8.51 -20.84
N ARG A 26 -5.42 7.83 -21.62
CA ARG A 26 -5.69 6.39 -21.45
C ARG A 26 -4.47 5.55 -21.78
N ILE A 27 -3.71 5.92 -22.82
CA ILE A 27 -2.44 5.26 -23.17
C ILE A 27 -1.46 5.37 -22.00
N ARG A 28 -1.23 6.58 -21.48
CA ARG A 28 -0.35 6.80 -20.33
C ARG A 28 -0.77 5.97 -19.13
N GLN A 29 -2.05 6.02 -18.76
CA GLN A 29 -2.58 5.29 -17.62
C GLN A 29 -2.41 3.77 -17.78
N ARG A 30 -2.73 3.23 -18.96
CA ARG A 30 -2.59 1.79 -19.24
C ARG A 30 -1.12 1.38 -19.21
N TRP A 31 -0.23 2.22 -19.74
CA TRP A 31 1.20 1.97 -19.71
C TRP A 31 1.73 1.90 -18.28
N THR A 32 1.51 2.93 -17.47
CA THR A 32 2.03 3.01 -16.09
C THR A 32 1.46 1.95 -15.15
N ASN A 33 0.28 1.42 -15.46
CA ASN A 33 -0.41 0.47 -14.57
C ASN A 33 -0.25 -0.99 -15.01
N ASN A 34 -0.09 -1.27 -16.31
CA ASN A 34 -0.21 -2.63 -16.82
C ASN A 34 0.83 -3.04 -17.89
N LEU A 35 1.41 -2.10 -18.63
CA LEU A 35 2.22 -2.45 -19.82
C LEU A 35 3.70 -2.11 -19.68
N ASP A 36 4.11 -1.37 -18.66
CA ASP A 36 5.53 -1.12 -18.40
C ASP A 36 6.23 -2.44 -18.00
N PRO A 37 7.18 -2.96 -18.80
CA PRO A 37 7.82 -4.26 -18.54
C PRO A 37 8.62 -4.31 -17.24
N ARG A 38 8.90 -3.16 -16.64
CA ARG A 38 9.61 -3.08 -15.35
C ARG A 38 8.69 -3.39 -14.17
N LEU A 39 7.37 -3.43 -14.38
CA LEU A 39 6.39 -3.68 -13.32
C LEU A 39 6.38 -5.15 -12.93
N CYS A 40 6.46 -5.41 -11.63
CA CYS A 40 6.24 -6.73 -11.07
C CYS A 40 4.75 -6.91 -10.74
N HIS A 41 4.10 -7.82 -11.48
CA HIS A 41 2.67 -8.09 -11.37
C HIS A 41 2.31 -9.15 -10.34
N ASP A 42 3.28 -9.90 -9.84
CA ASP A 42 3.11 -11.01 -8.87
C ASP A 42 2.34 -10.56 -7.63
N SER A 43 1.76 -11.50 -6.88
CA SER A 43 1.21 -11.16 -5.56
C SER A 43 2.30 -10.59 -4.64
N PHE A 44 1.89 -9.83 -3.61
CA PHE A 44 2.82 -9.47 -2.55
C PHE A 44 3.14 -10.71 -1.74
N ASP A 45 4.42 -10.95 -1.48
CA ASP A 45 4.84 -11.95 -0.50
C ASP A 45 4.60 -11.45 0.94
N GLU A 46 4.65 -12.35 1.93
CA GLU A 46 4.34 -11.96 3.33
C GLU A 46 5.34 -10.93 3.88
N ILE A 47 6.60 -10.95 3.44
CA ILE A 47 7.63 -10.00 3.87
C ILE A 47 7.34 -8.61 3.30
N GLU A 48 6.97 -8.52 2.02
CA GLU A 48 6.53 -7.29 1.36
C GLU A 48 5.29 -6.71 2.07
N LYS A 49 4.31 -7.56 2.39
CA LYS A 49 3.09 -7.14 3.11
C LYS A 49 3.41 -6.55 4.48
N LEU A 50 4.21 -7.26 5.28
CA LEU A 50 4.63 -6.80 6.61
C LEU A 50 5.38 -5.47 6.52
N TYR A 51 6.34 -5.37 5.59
CA TYR A 51 7.09 -4.15 5.37
C TYR A 51 6.19 -2.96 5.02
N MET A 52 5.21 -3.14 4.13
CA MET A 52 4.26 -2.07 3.79
C MET A 52 3.45 -1.62 5.02
N ILE A 53 2.99 -2.56 5.85
CA ILE A 53 2.21 -2.26 7.05
C ILE A 53 3.06 -1.46 8.04
N GLU A 54 4.27 -1.93 8.33
CA GLU A 54 5.22 -1.26 9.25
C GLU A 54 5.60 0.13 8.74
N TRP A 55 5.91 0.24 7.45
CA TRP A 55 6.29 1.51 6.85
C TRP A 55 5.19 2.55 6.99
N VAL A 56 3.94 2.19 6.67
CA VAL A 56 2.80 3.11 6.80
C VAL A 56 2.52 3.47 8.26
N LYS A 57 2.63 2.52 9.19
CA LYS A 57 2.49 2.78 10.63
C LYS A 57 3.56 3.77 11.11
N LYS A 58 4.83 3.51 10.81
CA LYS A 58 5.96 4.38 11.15
C LYS A 58 5.78 5.77 10.56
N TYR A 59 5.37 5.87 9.30
CA TYR A 59 5.11 7.14 8.65
C TYR A 59 4.02 7.94 9.38
N LYS A 60 2.90 7.31 9.74
CA LYS A 60 1.80 7.98 10.47
C LYS A 60 2.21 8.43 11.86
N ILE A 61 3.03 7.65 12.58
CA ILE A 61 3.55 8.03 13.90
C ILE A 61 4.49 9.24 13.79
N GLN A 62 5.38 9.22 12.80
CA GLN A 62 6.34 10.31 12.58
C GLN A 62 5.70 11.58 12.00
N ASN A 63 4.55 11.45 11.33
CA ASN A 63 3.88 12.54 10.63
C ASN A 63 2.39 12.56 10.99
N PRO A 64 2.03 12.87 12.24
CA PRO A 64 0.64 12.82 12.70
C PRO A 64 -0.27 13.80 11.96
N SER A 65 0.27 14.93 11.48
CA SER A 65 -0.47 15.96 10.73
C SER A 65 -0.49 15.72 9.20
N ALA A 66 0.07 14.61 8.70
CA ALA A 66 0.09 14.36 7.26
C ALA A 66 -1.24 13.81 6.76
N ASP A 67 -1.90 14.56 5.87
CA ASP A 67 -3.17 14.15 5.27
C ASP A 67 -3.05 12.93 4.36
N LYS A 68 -1.87 12.71 3.75
CA LYS A 68 -1.67 11.71 2.70
C LYS A 68 -0.39 10.93 2.90
N ILE A 69 -0.50 9.62 2.67
CA ILE A 69 0.64 8.71 2.62
C ILE A 69 1.38 8.92 1.29
N PRO A 70 2.70 9.14 1.31
CA PRO A 70 3.48 9.38 0.09
C PRO A 70 3.82 8.05 -0.59
N TRP A 71 2.82 7.47 -1.27
CA TRP A 71 2.91 6.15 -1.92
C TRP A 71 4.10 5.99 -2.86
N LYS A 72 4.46 7.05 -3.59
CA LYS A 72 5.63 7.03 -4.48
C LYS A 72 6.93 6.77 -3.74
N LYS A 73 7.08 7.32 -2.52
CA LYS A 73 8.24 7.10 -1.66
C LYS A 73 8.30 5.64 -1.23
N LEU A 74 7.18 5.10 -0.73
CA LEU A 74 7.07 3.69 -0.36
C LEU A 74 7.43 2.75 -1.53
N ILE A 75 6.94 3.03 -2.75
CA ILE A 75 7.25 2.19 -3.93
C ILE A 75 8.74 2.20 -4.26
N LEU A 76 9.41 3.35 -4.14
CA LEU A 76 10.85 3.43 -4.36
C LEU A 76 11.61 2.63 -3.30
N GLU A 77 11.26 2.79 -2.02
CA GLU A 77 11.89 2.02 -0.95
C GLU A 77 11.65 0.51 -1.08
N MET A 78 10.43 0.10 -1.48
CA MET A 78 10.13 -1.30 -1.79
C MET A 78 10.95 -1.82 -2.97
N LYS A 79 11.12 -1.01 -4.02
CA LYS A 79 11.94 -1.39 -5.17
C LYS A 79 13.41 -1.56 -4.76
N ASP A 80 13.93 -0.65 -3.95
CA ASP A 80 15.32 -0.70 -3.50
C ASP A 80 15.55 -1.91 -2.58
N LYS A 81 14.56 -2.26 -1.73
CA LYS A 81 14.64 -3.38 -0.80
C LYS A 81 14.40 -4.75 -1.44
N PHE A 82 13.43 -4.87 -2.34
CA PHE A 82 12.97 -6.16 -2.87
C PHE A 82 13.30 -6.37 -4.36
N GLY A 83 13.87 -5.37 -5.04
CA GLY A 83 14.13 -5.41 -6.48
C GLY A 83 12.88 -5.35 -7.36
N LYS A 84 11.68 -5.25 -6.76
CA LYS A 84 10.39 -5.32 -7.46
C LYS A 84 9.73 -3.94 -7.55
N LEU A 85 9.59 -3.41 -8.76
CA LEU A 85 8.82 -2.18 -8.98
C LEU A 85 7.32 -2.50 -8.99
N ARG A 86 6.61 -2.03 -7.97
CA ARG A 86 5.17 -2.25 -7.80
C ARG A 86 4.38 -1.03 -8.28
N THR A 87 3.19 -1.25 -8.84
CA THR A 87 2.32 -0.12 -9.22
C THR A 87 1.72 0.54 -8.00
N GLU A 88 1.54 1.86 -8.07
CA GLU A 88 0.91 2.64 -7.00
C GLU A 88 -0.50 2.13 -6.67
N ASN A 89 -1.24 1.70 -7.71
CA ASN A 89 -2.58 1.15 -7.53
C ASN A 89 -2.56 -0.15 -6.72
N LYS A 90 -1.60 -1.04 -6.96
CA LYS A 90 -1.49 -2.31 -6.24
C LYS A 90 -1.19 -2.09 -4.76
N VAL A 91 -0.25 -1.19 -4.46
CA VAL A 91 0.12 -0.78 -3.09
C VAL A 91 -1.08 -0.18 -2.36
N LYS A 92 -1.78 0.78 -2.98
CA LYS A 92 -3.00 1.39 -2.41
C LYS A 92 -4.12 0.37 -2.16
N ASN A 93 -4.37 -0.51 -3.13
CA ASN A 93 -5.42 -1.52 -3.03
C ASN A 93 -5.17 -2.46 -1.84
N PHE A 94 -3.92 -2.90 -1.65
CA PHE A 94 -3.55 -3.69 -0.49
C PHE A 94 -3.83 -2.94 0.81
N TRP A 95 -3.34 -1.70 0.95
CA TRP A 95 -3.52 -0.93 2.17
C TRP A 95 -5.00 -0.70 2.50
N HIS A 96 -5.80 -0.26 1.52
CA HIS A 96 -7.23 -0.02 1.74
C HIS A 96 -7.99 -1.33 2.03
N SER A 97 -7.56 -2.46 1.47
CA SER A 97 -8.12 -3.76 1.83
C SER A 97 -7.84 -4.10 3.30
N GLN A 98 -6.61 -3.88 3.75
CA GLN A 98 -6.23 -4.05 5.16
C GLN A 98 -7.00 -3.12 6.09
N GLU A 99 -7.18 -1.85 5.73
CA GLU A 99 -7.99 -0.92 6.52
C GLU A 99 -9.45 -1.37 6.65
N ARG A 100 -10.05 -1.87 5.56
CA ARG A 100 -11.41 -2.41 5.59
C ARG A 100 -11.53 -3.65 6.47
N GLN A 101 -10.58 -4.57 6.39
CA GLN A 101 -10.55 -5.78 7.22
C GLN A 101 -10.47 -5.42 8.71
N ARG A 102 -9.58 -4.49 9.09
CA ARG A 102 -9.46 -4.01 10.48
C ARG A 102 -10.74 -3.34 10.98
N LYS A 103 -11.42 -2.55 10.15
CA LYS A 103 -12.71 -1.95 10.49
C LYS A 103 -13.81 -2.99 10.65
N GLY A 104 -13.82 -4.03 9.82
CA GLY A 104 -14.77 -5.14 9.90
C GLY A 104 -14.60 -5.95 11.20
N GLN A 105 -13.37 -6.30 11.55
CA GLN A 105 -13.06 -7.01 12.80
C GLN A 105 -13.49 -6.24 14.05
N ARG A 106 -13.28 -4.91 14.07
CA ARG A 106 -13.75 -4.04 15.18
C ARG A 106 -15.26 -4.06 15.36
N ARG A 107 -16.03 -4.19 14.27
CA ARG A 107 -17.50 -4.28 14.33
C ARG A 107 -17.95 -5.63 14.89
N GLN A 108 -17.28 -6.72 14.53
CA GLN A 108 -17.59 -8.06 15.05
C GLN A 108 -17.23 -8.18 16.54
N LEU A 109 -16.10 -7.61 16.98
CA LEU A 109 -15.73 -7.60 18.39
C LEU A 109 -16.78 -6.90 19.25
N HIS A 110 -17.32 -5.77 18.79
CA HIS A 110 -18.33 -5.01 19.51
C HIS A 110 -19.70 -5.74 19.60
N GLN A 111 -20.00 -6.63 18.64
CA GLN A 111 -21.24 -7.43 18.65
C GLN A 111 -21.13 -8.67 19.54
N ASN A 112 -19.92 -9.20 19.74
CA ASN A 112 -19.70 -10.43 20.52
C ASN A 112 -19.54 -10.18 22.03
N THR A 113 -19.35 -8.94 22.49
CA THR A 113 -19.23 -8.59 23.92
C THR A 113 -20.58 -8.48 24.66
N SER A 114 -21.69 -8.89 24.06
CA SER A 114 -23.04 -8.81 24.65
C SER A 114 -23.69 -10.18 24.92
N HIS A 115 -22.93 -11.28 24.89
CA HIS A 115 -23.42 -12.61 25.27
C HIS A 115 -22.42 -13.36 26.16
N ASP A 116 -22.92 -13.71 27.35
CA ASP A 116 -22.54 -14.73 28.34
C ASP A 116 -21.08 -15.30 28.36
N PRO A 117 -20.32 -15.24 29.48
CA PRO A 117 -18.88 -15.56 29.54
C PRO A 117 -18.47 -17.05 29.45
N SER A 118 -19.33 -18.00 29.08
CA SER A 118 -19.08 -19.42 29.40
C SER A 118 -18.33 -20.26 28.37
N GLU A 119 -17.99 -19.78 27.15
CA GLU A 119 -17.18 -20.57 26.21
C GLU A 119 -16.19 -19.72 25.39
N ILE A 120 -15.00 -19.46 25.94
CA ILE A 120 -13.89 -18.89 25.17
C ILE A 120 -13.14 -20.01 24.44
N LYS A 121 -13.48 -20.26 23.17
CA LYS A 121 -12.58 -20.95 22.23
C LYS A 121 -11.51 -19.95 21.76
N ILE A 122 -10.35 -19.99 22.40
CA ILE A 122 -9.20 -19.15 22.01
C ILE A 122 -8.60 -19.72 20.72
N ALA A 123 -9.04 -19.20 19.57
CA ALA A 123 -8.28 -19.31 18.34
C ALA A 123 -7.15 -18.26 18.40
N TYR A 124 -5.91 -18.71 18.49
CA TYR A 124 -4.74 -17.83 18.49
C TYR A 124 -4.75 -16.92 17.26
N HIS A 125 -4.95 -15.62 17.49
CA HIS A 125 -4.58 -14.58 16.55
C HIS A 125 -3.59 -13.67 17.26
N TYR A 126 -2.32 -13.74 16.85
CA TYR A 126 -1.22 -12.92 17.37
C TYR A 126 -1.65 -11.45 17.51
N GLN A 127 -1.89 -11.04 18.76
CA GLN A 127 -2.06 -9.65 19.16
C GLN A 127 -0.68 -8.98 19.08
N ASN A 128 -0.58 -7.89 18.33
CA ASN A 128 0.45 -6.90 18.63
C ASN A 128 -0.19 -5.95 19.61
N GLU A 129 0.27 -6.02 20.86
CA GLU A 129 -0.12 -5.16 21.96
C GLU A 129 0.05 -3.69 21.57
N ASP A 130 -0.99 -2.91 21.84
CA ASP A 130 -0.92 -1.46 21.87
C ASP A 130 -0.05 -1.07 23.08
N ILE A 131 1.27 -1.04 22.91
CA ILE A 131 2.13 -0.36 23.86
C ILE A 131 1.90 1.14 23.65
N ASN A 132 1.09 1.74 24.53
CA ASN A 132 1.08 3.16 24.80
C ASN A 132 2.46 3.55 25.36
N VAL A 133 3.46 3.71 24.48
CA VAL A 133 4.70 4.38 24.86
C VAL A 133 4.38 5.87 24.88
N THR A 134 4.12 6.39 26.07
CA THR A 134 4.04 7.83 26.29
C THR A 134 5.45 8.43 26.22
N HIS A 135 5.56 9.71 25.87
CA HIS A 135 6.81 10.46 25.68
C HIS A 135 7.70 10.58 26.95
N LYS A 136 7.48 9.75 27.98
CA LYS A 136 8.27 9.71 29.23
C LYS A 136 9.23 8.51 29.33
N ASP A 137 9.17 7.56 28.39
CA ASP A 137 9.95 6.31 28.50
C ASP A 137 11.29 6.31 27.74
N PHE A 138 11.74 7.46 27.23
CA PHE A 138 13.02 7.62 26.52
C PHE A 138 14.05 8.49 27.27
N ASN A 139 14.15 8.35 28.60
CA ASN A 139 15.29 8.84 29.37
C ASN A 139 15.77 7.75 30.34
N PHE A 140 16.43 6.75 29.81
CA PHE A 140 17.35 5.89 30.57
C PHE A 140 18.43 5.39 29.61
N PHE A 141 19.40 6.25 29.32
CA PHE A 141 20.79 6.02 28.91
C PHE A 141 21.30 7.32 28.27
N GLY A 142 22.07 8.09 29.03
CA GLY A 142 22.68 9.37 28.63
C GLY A 142 22.61 10.39 29.75
#